data_AF-G9YQV6-F1
#
_entry.id   AF-G9YQV6-F1
#
_cell.length_a   1.000
_cell.length_b   1.000
_cell.length_c   1.000
_cell.angle_alpha   90.00
_cell.angle_beta   90.00
_cell.angle_gamma   90.00
#
_symmetry.space_group_name_H-M   'P 1'
#
loop_
_entity.id
_entity.type
_entity.pdbx_description
1 polymer ?
#
loop_
_entity_poly.entity_id
_entity_poly.type
_entity_poly.pdbx_seq_one_letter_code
_entity_poly.pdbx_strand_id
1 'polypeptide(L)'
;MTSDFCYYLTVFLSDKIKQNATGLIEGIDRGTVLNQTVFLPPLHEQKKIASFFSKLDFALSSQERLLDKIMSVRMGLMQQLFI
;
A
#
# COMPACT_ATOMS: atom_id res chain seq x y z
N MET A 1 2.15 7.28 -18.24
CA MET A 1 1.97 6.35 -17.11
C MET A 1 1.32 7.13 -15.98
N THR A 2 0.24 6.64 -15.39
CA THR A 2 -0.48 7.33 -14.31
C THR A 2 0.28 7.20 -12.99
N SER A 3 0.39 8.26 -12.19
CA SER A 3 1.14 8.26 -10.91
C SER A 3 0.66 7.15 -9.97
N ASP A 4 -0.65 6.96 -9.85
CA ASP A 4 -1.26 5.96 -8.97
C ASP A 4 -0.92 4.53 -9.42
N PHE A 5 -0.90 4.29 -10.73
CA PHE A 5 -0.49 2.99 -11.26
C PHE A 5 1.00 2.72 -10.98
N CYS A 6 1.87 3.74 -11.10
CA CYS A 6 3.28 3.61 -10.71
C CYS A 6 3.41 3.24 -9.23
N TYR A 7 2.66 3.91 -8.35
CA TYR A 7 2.66 3.60 -6.92
C TYR A 7 2.32 2.14 -6.66
N TYR A 8 1.16 1.66 -7.14
CA TYR A 8 0.77 0.26 -6.93
C TYR A 8 1.73 -0.73 -7.58
N LEU A 9 2.29 -0.41 -8.75
CA LEU A 9 3.29 -1.25 -9.40
C LEU A 9 4.58 -1.33 -8.56
N THR A 10 5.05 -0.22 -7.99
CA THR A 10 6.25 -0.24 -7.14
C THR A 10 6.03 -1.02 -5.85
N VAL A 11 4.85 -0.91 -5.24
CA VAL A 11 4.47 -1.71 -4.06
C VAL A 11 4.47 -3.20 -4.41
N PHE A 12 3.86 -3.57 -5.53
CA PHE A 12 3.82 -4.95 -6.01
C PHE A 12 5.22 -5.54 -6.27
N LEU A 13 6.14 -4.72 -6.80
CA LEU A 13 7.50 -5.16 -7.10
C LEU A 13 8.44 -5.10 -5.87
N SER A 14 8.03 -4.45 -4.79
CA SER A 14 8.91 -4.21 -3.64
C SER A 14 9.50 -5.49 -3.06
N ASP A 15 8.70 -6.55 -2.93
CA ASP A 15 9.19 -7.84 -2.41
C ASP A 15 10.14 -8.52 -3.37
N LYS A 16 9.85 -8.47 -4.68
CA LYS A 16 10.76 -8.98 -5.70
C LYS A 16 12.08 -8.20 -5.71
N ILE A 17 12.04 -6.88 -5.56
CA ILE A 17 13.23 -6.04 -5.50
C ILE A 17 14.05 -6.36 -4.25
N LYS A 18 13.41 -6.54 -3.08
CA LYS A 18 14.08 -6.93 -1.84
C LYS A 18 14.75 -8.30 -1.95
N GLN A 19 14.10 -9.28 -2.58
CA GLN A 19 14.66 -10.63 -2.75
C GLN A 19 15.87 -10.67 -3.70
N ASN A 20 15.94 -9.75 -4.66
CA ASN A 20 17.07 -9.67 -5.60
C ASN A 20 18.24 -8.83 -5.07
N ALA A 21 18.07 -8.12 -3.94
CA ALA A 21 19.15 -7.38 -3.31
C ALA A 21 20.24 -8.36 -2.84
N THR A 22 21.42 -8.29 -3.45
CA THR A 22 22.51 -9.28 -3.34
C THR A 22 23.74 -8.73 -2.61
N GLY A 23 23.56 -7.70 -1.79
CA GLY A 23 24.64 -7.05 -1.03
C GLY A 23 24.93 -7.71 0.33
N LEU A 24 26.21 -7.70 0.73
CA LEU A 24 26.67 -8.03 2.10
C LEU A 24 26.18 -7.03 3.17
N ILE A 25 25.73 -5.84 2.72
CA ILE A 25 25.08 -4.81 3.54
C ILE A 25 23.62 -4.78 3.08
N GLU A 26 22.67 -4.80 4.02
CA GLU A 26 21.25 -4.64 3.71
C GLU A 26 21.02 -3.32 2.98
N GLY A 27 20.85 -3.39 1.66
CA GLY A 27 20.69 -2.22 0.81
C GLY A 27 20.27 -2.64 -0.59
N ILE A 28 19.37 -1.86 -1.19
CA ILE A 28 18.92 -2.05 -2.57
C ILE A 28 19.79 -1.16 -3.45
N ASP A 29 20.55 -1.76 -4.36
CA ASP A 29 21.34 -0.99 -5.31
C ASP A 29 20.45 -0.38 -6.41
N ARG A 30 20.90 0.73 -6.98
CA ARG A 30 20.17 1.45 -8.02
C ARG A 30 19.93 0.60 -9.27
N GLY A 31 20.89 -0.25 -9.64
CA GLY A 31 20.78 -1.14 -10.79
C GLY A 31 19.70 -2.20 -10.58
N THR A 32 19.58 -2.77 -9.38
CA THR A 32 18.51 -3.72 -9.05
C THR A 32 17.13 -3.09 -9.20
N VAL A 33 16.94 -1.80 -8.86
CA VAL A 33 15.66 -1.12 -9.08
C VAL A 33 15.42 -0.82 -10.56
N LEU A 34 16.42 -0.29 -11.27
CA LEU A 34 16.25 0.19 -12.65
C LEU A 34 16.17 -0.93 -13.68
N ASN A 35 16.79 -2.09 -13.41
CA ASN A 35 16.82 -3.21 -14.34
C ASN A 35 15.61 -4.15 -14.20
N GLN A 36 14.58 -3.76 -13.44
CA GLN A 36 13.35 -4.55 -13.32
C GLN A 36 12.57 -4.53 -14.64
N THR A 37 12.41 -5.71 -15.23
CA THR A 37 11.50 -5.91 -16.35
C THR A 37 10.08 -6.08 -15.85
N VAL A 38 9.19 -5.22 -16.36
CA VAL A 38 7.78 -5.17 -15.96
C VAL A 38 6.90 -5.14 -17.20
N PHE A 39 5.77 -5.83 -17.13
CA PHE A 39 4.73 -5.68 -18.14
C PHE A 39 4.02 -4.34 -17.94
N LEU A 40 3.96 -3.53 -18.99
CA LEU A 40 3.25 -2.25 -18.97
C LEU A 40 1.95 -2.37 -19.79
N PRO A 41 0.78 -2.52 -19.14
CA PRO A 41 -0.49 -2.63 -19.85
C PRO A 41 -0.86 -1.32 -20.56
N PRO A 42 -1.82 -1.32 -21.49
CA PRO A 42 -2.34 -0.10 -22.11
C PRO A 42 -2.88 0.91 -21.09
N LEU A 43 -2.89 2.19 -21.45
CA LEU A 43 -3.24 3.28 -20.51
C LEU A 43 -4.64 3.13 -19.89
N HIS A 44 -5.61 2.59 -20.62
CA HIS A 44 -6.96 2.38 -20.11
C HIS A 44 -7.00 1.30 -19.02
N GLU A 45 -6.21 0.24 -19.14
CA GLU A 45 -6.06 -0.79 -18.11
C GLU A 45 -5.31 -0.25 -16.90
N GLN A 46 -4.23 0.52 -17.10
CA GLN A 46 -3.51 1.19 -16.01
C GLN A 46 -4.46 2.02 -15.14
N LYS A 47 -5.38 2.78 -15.75
CA LYS A 47 -6.39 3.58 -15.04
C LYS A 47 -7.39 2.71 -14.29
N LYS A 48 -7.87 1.61 -14.89
CA LYS A 48 -8.80 0.68 -14.23
C LYS A 48 -8.17 0.02 -13.02
N ILE A 49 -6.94 -0.48 -13.16
CA ILE A 49 -6.18 -1.11 -12.08
C ILE A 49 -5.96 -0.11 -10.93
N ALA A 50 -5.44 1.08 -11.24
CA ALA A 50 -5.22 2.11 -10.23
C ALA A 50 -6.53 2.51 -9.52
N SER A 51 -7.61 2.76 -10.27
CA SER A 51 -8.91 3.12 -9.69
C SER A 51 -9.48 2.02 -8.78
N PHE A 52 -9.26 0.75 -9.12
CA PHE A 52 -9.71 -0.37 -8.30
C PHE A 52 -8.99 -0.38 -6.94
N PHE A 53 -7.65 -0.31 -6.95
CA PHE A 53 -6.88 -0.30 -5.70
C PHE A 53 -7.12 0.96 -4.87
N SER A 54 -7.25 2.14 -5.48
CA SER A 54 -7.56 3.36 -4.73
C SER A 54 -8.93 3.31 -4.04
N LYS A 55 -9.91 2.63 -4.64
CA LYS A 55 -11.21 2.39 -3.98
C LYS A 55 -11.07 1.44 -2.80
N LEU A 56 -10.23 0.41 -2.91
CA LEU A 56 -9.95 -0.50 -1.81
C LEU A 56 -9.25 0.21 -0.65
N ASP A 57 -8.23 1.02 -0.93
CA ASP A 57 -7.52 1.79 0.11
C ASP A 57 -8.48 2.76 0.81
N PHE A 58 -9.33 3.47 0.04
CA PHE A 58 -10.34 4.34 0.62
C PHE A 58 -11.32 3.58 1.53
N ALA A 59 -11.78 2.40 1.11
CA ALA A 59 -12.66 1.57 1.92
C ALA A 59 -11.96 1.08 3.20
N LEU A 60 -10.71 0.64 3.10
CA LEU A 60 -9.91 0.19 4.23
C LEU A 60 -9.71 1.32 5.25
N SER A 61 -9.24 2.48 4.81
CA SER A 61 -9.06 3.65 5.69
C SER A 61 -10.38 4.17 6.29
N SER A 62 -11.51 3.93 5.63
CA SER A 62 -12.82 4.25 6.20
C SER A 62 -13.20 3.29 7.31
N GLN A 63 -12.91 1.99 7.13
CA GLN A 63 -13.15 0.97 8.13
C GLN A 63 -12.26 1.12 9.37
N GLU A 64 -10.97 1.45 9.18
CA GLU A 64 -10.03 1.73 10.28
C GLU A 64 -10.51 2.91 11.14
N ARG A 65 -10.92 4.02 10.51
CA ARG A 65 -11.48 5.17 11.22
C ARG A 65 -12.75 4.84 12.00
N LEU A 66 -13.61 3.97 11.46
CA LEU A 66 -14.80 3.51 12.17
C LEU A 66 -14.40 2.66 13.38
N LEU A 67 -13.44 1.76 13.22
CA LEU A 67 -12.94 0.91 14.29
C LEU A 67 -12.33 1.74 15.43
N ASP A 68 -11.50 2.73 15.11
CA ASP A 68 -10.92 3.65 16.09
C ASP A 68 -11.99 4.42 16.86
N LYS A 69 -13.03 4.89 16.16
CA LYS A 69 -14.17 5.57 16.79
C LYS A 69 -14.91 4.67 17.75
N ILE A 70 -15.16 3.41 17.37
CA ILE A 70 -15.83 2.43 18.22
C ILE A 70 -14.97 2.12 19.46
N MET A 71 -13.66 1.94 19.28
CA MET A 71 -12.74 1.71 20.40
C MET A 71 -12.69 2.88 21.37
N SER A 72 -12.64 4.12 20.86
CA SER A 72 -12.68 5.34 21.68
C SER A 72 -13.96 5.44 22.50
N VAL A 73 -15.12 5.19 21.88
CA VAL A 73 -16.41 5.18 22.58
C VAL A 73 -16.44 4.09 23.65
N ARG A 74 -16.01 2.87 23.32
CA ARG A 74 -15.95 1.76 24.29
C ARG A 74 -15.06 2.11 25.49
N MET A 75 -13.91 2.72 25.27
CA MET A 75 -13.01 3.16 26.34
C MET A 75 -13.66 4.24 27.22
N GLY A 76 -14.30 5.24 26.60
CA GLY A 76 -15.02 6.29 27.35
C GLY A 76 -16.14 5.73 28.22
N LEU A 77 -16.94 4.80 27.69
CA LEU A 77 -18.00 4.14 28.45
C LEU A 77 -17.44 3.30 29.61
N MET A 78 -16.35 2.56 29.39
CA MET A 78 -15.71 1.80 30.47
C MET A 78 -15.17 2.72 31.57
N GLN A 79 -14.57 3.86 31.23
CA GLN A 79 -14.13 4.84 32.23
C GLN A 79 -15.31 5.37 33.06
N GLN A 80 -16.47 5.62 32.45
CA GLN A 80 -17.67 6.06 33.16
C GLN A 80 -18.29 4.99 34.08
N LEU A 81 -18.00 3.70 33.87
CA LEU A 81 -18.56 2.59 34.64
C LEU A 81 -17.71 2.20 35.87
N PHE A 82 -16.42 2.53 35.86
CA PHE A 82 -15.47 2.16 36.93
C PHE A 82 -14.96 3.37 37.73
N ILE A 83 -15.57 4.54 37.51
CA ILE A 83 -15.50 5.74 38.36
C ILE A 83 -16.84 5.83 39.11
#